data_AF-A0A382XPJ6-F1
#
_entry.id   AF-A0A382XPJ6-F1
#
_cell.length_a   1.000
_cell.length_b   1.000
_cell.length_c   1.000
_cell.angle_alpha   90.00
_cell.angle_beta   90.00
_cell.angle_gamma   90.00
#
_symmetry.space_group_name_H-M   'P 1'
#
loop_
_entity.id
_entity.type
_entity.pdbx_description
1 polymer ?
#
loop_
_entity_poly.entity_id
_entity_poly.type
_entity_poly.pdbx_seq_one_letter_code
_entity_poly.pdbx_strand_id
1 'polypeptide(L)' 'MKAAILEESRKPLTLGEVELPSELQFGQVLVKLHYSGICGAQINEIDAVKGPDKFLP' A
#
# COMPACT_ATOMS: atom_id res chain seq x y z
N MET A 1 -6.08 -0.64 -11.98
CA MET A 1 -5.88 0.72 -11.42
C MET A 1 -4.40 0.88 -11.13
N LYS A 2 -3.78 1.94 -11.65
CA LYS A 2 -2.36 2.19 -11.45
C LYS A 2 -2.03 2.53 -9.99
N ALA A 3 -1.03 1.88 -9.41
CA ALA A 3 -0.60 2.06 -8.02
C ALA A 3 0.93 1.96 -7.87
N ALA A 4 1.47 2.59 -6.83
CA ALA A 4 2.85 2.38 -6.39
C ALA A 4 2.89 1.24 -5.35
N ILE A 5 3.68 0.21 -5.59
CA ILE A 5 3.66 -1.06 -4.86
C ILE A 5 5.05 -1.30 -4.24
N LEU A 6 5.07 -1.63 -2.95
CA LEU A 6 6.27 -2.11 -2.27
C LEU A 6 6.28 -3.64 -2.33
N GLU A 7 7.02 -4.22 -3.26
CA GLU A 7 7.11 -5.68 -3.42
C GLU A 7 8.15 -6.31 -2.47
N GLU A 8 9.22 -5.58 -2.17
CA GLU A 8 10.29 -6.00 -1.26
C GLU A 8 10.77 -4.80 -0.44
N SER A 9 11.00 -5.01 0.86
CA SER A 9 11.53 -3.98 1.75
C SER A 9 12.91 -3.49 1.30
N ARG A 10 13.19 -2.21 1.53
CA ARG A 10 14.45 -1.52 1.17
C ARG A 10 14.73 -1.50 -0.33
N LYS A 11 13.68 -1.64 -1.15
CA LYS A 11 13.71 -1.45 -2.61
C LYS A 11 12.83 -0.27 -3.01
N PRO A 12 13.10 0.36 -4.16
CA PRO A 12 12.19 1.35 -4.73
C PRO A 12 10.79 0.76 -4.97
N LEU A 13 9.75 1.60 -4.85
CA LEU A 13 8.40 1.21 -5.23
C LEU A 13 8.32 0.94 -6.73
N THR A 14 7.59 -0.11 -7.11
CA THR A 14 7.28 -0.41 -8.51
C THR A 14 5.92 0.15 -8.87
N LEU A 15 5.75 0.47 -10.16
CA LEU A 15 4.50 1.01 -10.67
C LEU A 15 3.74 -0.14 -11.33
N GLY A 16 2.60 -0.49 -10.76
CA GLY A 16 1.82 -1.66 -11.20
C GLY A 16 0.34 -1.35 -11.38
N GLU A 17 -0.40 -2.35 -11.86
CA GLU A 17 -1.86 -2.34 -11.93
C GLU A 17 -2.43 -3.23 -10.82
N VAL A 18 -3.41 -2.72 -10.08
CA VAL A 18 -4.20 -3.49 -9.12
C VAL A 18 -5.65 -3.63 -9.61
N GLU A 19 -6.25 -4.77 -9.35
CA GLU A 19 -7.67 -4.99 -9.60
C GLU A 19 -8.50 -4.34 -8.50
N LEU A 20 -9.64 -3.75 -8.89
CA LEU A 20 -10.62 -3.26 -7.95
C LEU A 20 -11.70 -4.33 -7.77
N PRO A 21 -12.31 -4.45 -6.59
CA PRO A 21 -13.42 -5.37 -6.39
C PRO A 21 -14.58 -4.99 -7.32
N SER A 22 -15.30 -6.00 -7.81
CA SER A 22 -16.45 -5.82 -8.69
C SER A 22 -17.65 -5.17 -7.98
N GLU A 23 -17.74 -5.33 -6.67
CA GLU A 23 -18.79 -4.79 -5.82
C GLU A 23 -18.23 -4.37 -4.46
N LEU A 24 -18.88 -3.39 -3.82
CA LEU A 24 -18.57 -2.97 -2.46
C LEU A 24 -19.44 -3.70 -1.46
N GLN A 25 -18.85 -4.16 -0.37
CA GLN A 25 -19.57 -4.76 0.74
C GLN A 25 -20.14 -3.68 1.67
N PHE A 26 -21.08 -4.09 2.53
CA PHE A 26 -21.69 -3.20 3.53
C PHE A 26 -20.61 -2.48 4.35
N GLY A 27 -20.64 -1.14 4.34
CA GLY A 27 -19.70 -0.28 5.07
C GLY A 27 -18.41 0.09 4.32
N GLN A 28 -18.17 -0.41 3.11
CA GLN A 28 -17.01 -0.04 2.30
C GLN A 28 -17.27 1.19 1.44
N VAL A 29 -16.22 1.99 1.18
CA VAL A 29 -16.27 3.16 0.29
C VAL A 29 -15.08 3.10 -0.67
N LEU A 30 -15.36 3.15 -1.97
CA LEU A 30 -14.33 3.31 -3.00
C LEU A 30 -14.08 4.80 -3.26
N VAL A 31 -12.85 5.24 -3.03
CA VAL A 31 -12.46 6.65 -3.19
C VAL A 31 -11.51 6.80 -4.37
N LYS A 32 -11.79 7.77 -5.24
CA LYS A 32 -10.87 8.19 -6.30
C LYS A 32 -9.86 9.18 -5.73
N LEU A 33 -8.60 8.77 -5.64
CA LEU A 33 -7.52 9.64 -5.19
C LEU A 33 -7.07 10.58 -6.32
N HIS A 34 -7.08 11.89 -6.05
CA HIS A 34 -6.51 12.90 -6.96
C HIS A 34 -5.05 13.22 -6.61
N TYR A 35 -4.75 13.26 -5.31
CA TYR A 35 -3.43 13.57 -4.77
C TYR A 35 -3.22 12.78 -3.47
N SER A 36 -1.97 12.44 -3.17
CA SER A 36 -1.56 11.85 -1.91
C SER A 36 -0.22 12.45 -1.46
N GLY A 37 0.00 12.48 -0.15
CA GLY A 37 1.30 12.75 0.44
C GLY A 37 1.91 11.46 0.98
N ILE A 38 3.18 11.55 1.39
CA ILE A 38 3.87 10.46 2.10
C ILE A 38 4.07 10.87 3.56
N CYS A 39 3.69 9.97 4.48
CA CYS A 39 3.91 10.10 5.92
C CYS A 39 5.22 9.39 6.30
N GLY A 40 5.91 9.86 7.35
CA GLY A 40 7.11 9.20 7.86
C GLY A 40 6.91 7.73 8.24
N ALA A 41 5.70 7.35 8.66
CA ALA A 41 5.36 5.94 8.92
C ALA A 41 5.48 5.05 7.68
N GLN A 42 5.11 5.56 6.50
CA GLN A 42 5.22 4.83 5.23
C GLN A 42 6.69 4.67 4.81
N ILE A 43 7.53 5.67 5.10
CA ILE A 43 8.98 5.57 4.89
C ILE A 43 9.56 4.47 5.80
N ASN A 44 9.15 4.42 7.07
CA ASN A 44 9.58 3.38 8.00
C ASN A 44 9.16 1.97 7.54
N GLU A 45 8.02 1.82 6.87
CA GLU A 45 7.58 0.55 6.26
C GLU A 45 8.46 0.15 5.08
N ILE A 46 8.79 1.10 4.19
CA ILE A 46 9.72 0.89 3.08
C ILE A 46 11.09 0.44 3.61
N ASP A 47 11.58 1.09 4.66
CA ASP A 47 12.88 0.81 5.26
C ASP A 47 12.89 -0.41 6.21
N ALA A 48 11.73 -1.05 6.42
CA ALA A 48 11.54 -2.18 7.35
C ALA A 48 12.04 -1.92 8.79
N VAL A 49 11.85 -0.70 9.29
CA VAL A 49 12.35 -0.27 10.61
C VAL A 49 11.78 -1.11 11.76
N LYS A 50 10.53 -1.61 11.61
CA LYS A 50 9.85 -2.38 12.65
C LYS A 50 10.28 -3.86 12.73
N GLY A 51 11.11 -4.32 11.79
CA GLY A 51 11.51 -5.73 11.70
C GLY A 51 10.37 -6.65 11.23
N PRO A 52 10.50 -7.98 11.38
CA PRO A 52 9.47 -8.92 10.98
C PRO A 52 8.17 -8.71 11.75
N ASP A 53 7.05 -8.72 11.04
CA ASP A 53 5.72 -8.63 11.65
C ASP A 53 5.44 -9.93 12.42
N LYS A 54 5.17 -9.80 13.73
CA LYS A 54 4.90 -10.94 14.62
C LYS A 54 3.51 -11.55 14.42
N PHE A 55 2.65 -10.92 13.62
CA PHE A 55 1.29 -11.35 13.36
C PHE A 55 1.10 -11.97 11.97
N LEU A 56 2.14 -11.91 11.13
CA LEU A 56 2.18 -12.65 9.88
C LEU A 56 2.89 -13.99 10.10
N PRO A 57 2.39 -15.11 9.53
CA PRO A 57 2.98 -16.43 9.69
C PRO A 57 4.38 -16.54 9.07
#